data_AF-A0A534AJA7-F1
#
_entry.id   AF-A0A534AJA7-F1
#
_cell.length_a   1.000
_cell.length_b   1.000
_cell.length_c   1.000
_cell.angle_alpha   90.00
_cell.angle_beta   90.00
_cell.angle_gamma   90.00
#
_symmetry.space_group_name_H-M   'P 1'
#
loop_
_entity.id
_entity.type
_entity.pdbx_description
1 polymer ?
#
loop_
_entity_poly.entity_id
_entity_poly.type
_entity_poly.pdbx_seq_one_letter_code
_entity_poly.pdbx_strand_id
1 'polypeptide(L)'
;GAILVYLAEKTGRLMAPNLRGRIEVMQWLFWQVAGLGPMAGQNHHFARYAPEPIPYAIERYVKETNRLYGVLNKRLSDRAFVAGEYSIADIAAYPWIVPFEAQGQKLEDFPHLKRWFQAIHDRPATVRAYEKAASINPAANTRTPLTEEARRVLFGQTAR
;
A
#
# COMPACT_ATOMS: atom_id res chain seq x y z
N GLY A 1 -3.14 2.56 -9.96
CA GLY A 1 -3.28 3.92 -10.49
C GLY A 1 -4.47 4.05 -11.43
N ALA A 2 -4.30 3.75 -12.72
CA ALA A 2 -5.27 4.09 -13.78
C ALA A 2 -6.71 3.62 -13.54
N ILE A 3 -6.92 2.39 -13.04
CA ILE A 3 -8.27 1.86 -12.74
C ILE A 3 -9.00 2.75 -11.73
N LEU A 4 -8.32 3.20 -10.67
CA LEU A 4 -8.93 4.06 -9.65
C LEU A 4 -9.28 5.43 -10.21
N VAL A 5 -8.41 6.00 -11.05
CA VAL A 5 -8.68 7.29 -11.74
C VAL A 5 -9.92 7.16 -12.61
N TYR A 6 -9.98 6.14 -13.47
CA TYR A 6 -11.12 5.90 -14.34
C TYR A 6 -12.43 5.77 -13.56
N LEU A 7 -12.46 4.98 -12.48
CA LEU A 7 -13.67 4.80 -11.67
C LEU A 7 -14.06 6.07 -10.92
N ALA A 8 -13.10 6.85 -10.43
CA ALA A 8 -13.36 8.12 -9.77
C ALA A 8 -14.00 9.13 -10.74
N GLU A 9 -13.46 9.23 -11.96
CA GLU A 9 -14.01 10.11 -13.00
C GLU A 9 -15.38 9.63 -13.49
N LYS A 10 -15.51 8.34 -13.78
CA LYS A 10 -16.78 7.76 -14.24
C LYS A 10 -17.92 7.95 -13.24
N THR A 11 -17.62 7.95 -11.95
CA THR A 11 -18.63 8.03 -10.90
C THR A 11 -18.74 9.40 -10.24
N GLY A 12 -17.81 10.32 -10.49
CA GLY A 12 -17.73 11.61 -9.80
C GLY A 12 -17.45 11.49 -8.30
N ARG A 13 -16.84 10.38 -7.84
CA ARG A 13 -16.62 10.08 -6.42
C ARG A 13 -15.13 9.91 -6.11
N LEU A 14 -14.76 10.11 -4.85
CA LEU A 14 -13.41 9.82 -4.30
C LEU A 14 -12.27 10.60 -4.98
N MET A 15 -12.62 11.76 -5.54
CA MET A 15 -11.74 12.72 -6.18
C MET A 15 -12.36 14.09 -5.95
N ALA A 16 -11.54 15.10 -5.64
CA ALA A 16 -12.07 16.45 -5.45
C ALA A 16 -12.71 16.97 -6.76
N PRO A 17 -13.74 17.83 -6.69
CA PRO A 17 -14.39 18.36 -7.89
C PRO A 17 -13.59 19.51 -8.53
N ASN A 18 -12.81 20.27 -7.74
CA ASN A 18 -12.01 21.39 -8.23
C ASN A 18 -10.59 20.96 -8.63
N LEU A 19 -10.01 21.68 -9.59
CA LEU A 19 -8.69 21.34 -10.15
C LEU A 19 -7.59 21.23 -9.08
N ARG A 20 -7.56 22.15 -8.11
CA ARG A 20 -6.53 22.15 -7.06
C ARG A 20 -6.57 20.86 -6.23
N GLY A 21 -7.75 20.48 -5.75
CA GLY A 21 -7.92 19.24 -4.99
C GLY A 21 -7.65 18.00 -5.86
N ARG A 22 -8.02 18.02 -7.15
CA ARG A 22 -7.71 16.91 -8.07
C ARG A 22 -6.22 16.68 -8.20
N ILE A 23 -5.44 17.75 -8.40
CA ILE A 23 -3.99 17.66 -8.49
C ILE A 23 -3.39 17.16 -7.17
N GLU A 24 -3.92 17.56 -6.02
CA GLU A 24 -3.47 17.05 -4.72
C GLU A 24 -3.71 15.53 -4.56
N VAL A 25 -4.90 15.02 -4.94
CA VAL A 25 -5.18 13.57 -4.97
C VAL A 25 -4.24 12.86 -5.94
N MET A 26 -4.08 13.39 -7.15
CA MET A 26 -3.22 12.76 -8.17
C MET A 26 -1.75 12.73 -7.74
N GLN A 27 -1.24 13.79 -7.11
CA GLN A 27 0.12 13.83 -6.59
C GLN A 27 0.39 12.66 -5.63
N TRP A 28 -0.53 12.41 -4.68
CA TRP A 28 -0.38 11.31 -3.72
C TRP A 28 -0.64 9.94 -4.33
N LEU A 29 -1.53 9.83 -5.31
CA LEU A 29 -1.68 8.61 -6.10
C LEU A 29 -0.39 8.28 -6.86
N PHE A 30 0.25 9.27 -7.49
CA PHE A 30 1.52 9.08 -8.20
C PHE A 30 2.66 8.75 -7.24
N TRP A 31 2.75 9.41 -6.09
CA TRP A 31 3.69 9.04 -5.02
C TRP A 31 3.48 7.59 -4.58
N GLN A 32 2.24 7.12 -4.46
CA GLN A 32 1.96 5.72 -4.13
C GLN A 32 2.44 4.77 -5.21
N VAL A 33 2.07 4.99 -6.48
CA VAL A 33 2.41 4.05 -7.57
C VAL A 33 3.88 4.05 -7.94
N ALA A 34 4.61 5.15 -7.70
CA ALA A 34 6.02 5.29 -8.06
C ALA A 34 6.98 5.12 -6.86
N GLY A 35 6.51 5.30 -5.64
CA GLY A 35 7.31 5.26 -4.41
C GLY A 35 6.88 4.13 -3.48
N LEU A 36 5.78 4.34 -2.75
CA LEU A 36 5.32 3.42 -1.70
C LEU A 36 5.18 1.98 -2.20
N GLY A 37 4.43 1.78 -3.28
CA GLY A 37 4.16 0.45 -3.82
C GLY A 37 5.43 -0.28 -4.27
N PRO A 38 6.22 0.30 -5.21
CA PRO A 38 7.44 -0.34 -5.69
C PRO A 38 8.44 -0.67 -4.57
N MET A 39 8.69 0.26 -3.63
CA MET A 39 9.68 0.04 -2.57
C MET A 39 9.22 -0.99 -1.53
N ALA A 40 7.94 -0.97 -1.14
CA ALA A 40 7.37 -2.01 -0.28
C ALA A 40 7.34 -3.38 -0.97
N GLY A 41 7.14 -3.41 -2.29
CA GLY A 41 7.26 -4.64 -3.10
C GLY A 41 8.66 -5.23 -3.05
N GLN A 42 9.70 -4.41 -3.16
CA GLN A 42 11.09 -4.86 -3.01
C GLN A 42 11.38 -5.34 -1.59
N ASN A 43 10.87 -4.64 -0.57
CA ASN A 43 10.95 -5.10 0.83
C ASN A 43 10.36 -6.51 0.96
N HIS A 44 9.13 -6.73 0.50
CA HIS A 44 8.51 -8.06 0.52
C HIS A 44 9.33 -9.11 -0.23
N HIS A 45 9.89 -8.76 -1.39
CA HIS A 45 10.72 -9.69 -2.16
C HIS A 45 11.94 -10.16 -1.37
N PHE A 46 12.79 -9.23 -0.92
CA PHE A 46 14.03 -9.59 -0.24
C PHE A 46 13.82 -10.13 1.18
N ALA A 47 12.76 -9.71 1.87
CA ALA A 47 12.48 -10.18 3.23
C ALA A 47 11.76 -11.53 3.29
N ARG A 48 11.03 -11.94 2.24
CA ARG A 48 10.17 -13.14 2.28
C ARG A 48 10.35 -14.11 1.13
N TYR A 49 10.69 -13.64 -0.06
CA TYR A 49 10.62 -14.45 -1.28
C TYR A 49 11.98 -14.76 -1.89
N ALA A 50 13.01 -13.95 -1.64
CA ALA A 50 14.36 -14.23 -2.13
C ALA A 50 14.80 -15.65 -1.69
N PRO A 51 15.36 -16.47 -2.60
CA PRO A 51 15.74 -17.85 -2.27
C PRO A 51 16.82 -17.91 -1.19
N GLU A 52 17.65 -16.89 -1.12
CA GLU A 52 18.69 -16.70 -0.12
C GLU A 52 18.59 -15.30 0.49
N PRO A 53 18.90 -15.13 1.79
CA PRO A 53 18.89 -13.83 2.43
C PRO A 53 20.04 -12.96 1.88
N ILE A 54 19.72 -11.72 1.48
CA ILE A 54 20.69 -10.72 1.05
C ILE A 54 20.65 -9.55 2.04
N PRO A 55 21.50 -9.53 3.08
CA PRO A 55 21.38 -8.59 4.20
C PRO A 55 21.32 -7.12 3.77
N TYR A 56 22.19 -6.71 2.83
CA TYR A 56 22.20 -5.35 2.31
C TYR A 56 20.88 -4.95 1.62
N ALA A 57 20.31 -5.84 0.81
CA ALA A 57 19.05 -5.58 0.12
C ALA A 57 17.88 -5.49 1.10
N ILE A 58 17.81 -6.42 2.06
CA ILE A 58 16.81 -6.40 3.13
C ILE A 58 16.90 -5.07 3.89
N GLU A 59 18.09 -4.71 4.38
CA GLU A 59 18.29 -3.48 5.15
C GLU A 59 17.91 -2.24 4.34
N ARG A 60 18.34 -2.16 3.08
CA ARG A 60 18.01 -1.05 2.18
C ARG A 60 16.50 -0.84 2.04
N TYR A 61 15.75 -1.89 1.73
CA TYR A 61 14.32 -1.76 1.45
C TYR A 61 13.45 -1.67 2.71
N VAL A 62 13.89 -2.24 3.84
CA VAL A 62 13.27 -1.98 5.15
C VAL A 62 13.43 -0.51 5.53
N LYS A 63 14.64 0.06 5.39
CA LYS A 63 14.89 1.49 5.67
C LYS A 63 14.12 2.42 4.72
N GLU A 64 14.05 2.10 3.44
CA GLU A 64 13.28 2.92 2.49
C GLU A 64 11.77 2.85 2.77
N THR A 65 11.25 1.68 3.14
CA THR A 65 9.85 1.55 3.57
C THR A 65 9.58 2.40 4.81
N ASN A 66 10.48 2.36 5.80
CA ASN A 66 10.40 3.20 7.00
C ASN A 66 10.39 4.70 6.67
N ARG A 67 11.26 5.14 5.75
CA ARG A 67 11.30 6.54 5.28
C ARG A 67 9.98 6.96 4.63
N LEU A 68 9.37 6.10 3.81
CA LEU A 68 8.09 6.35 3.15
C LEU A 68 6.93 6.40 4.15
N TYR A 69 6.97 5.59 5.21
CA TYR A 69 6.05 5.70 6.35
C TYR A 69 6.22 7.06 7.04
N GLY A 70 7.46 7.52 7.24
CA GLY A 70 7.75 8.85 7.79
C GLY A 70 7.19 9.99 6.94
N VAL A 71 7.30 9.91 5.60
CA VAL A 71 6.69 10.88 4.67
C VAL A 71 5.17 10.91 4.83
N LEU A 72 4.53 9.74 4.86
CA LEU A 72 3.08 9.62 5.00
C LEU A 72 2.61 10.11 6.37
N ASN A 73 3.32 9.76 7.44
CA ASN A 73 3.05 10.22 8.80
C ASN A 73 3.14 11.74 8.92
N LYS A 74 4.21 12.36 8.38
CA LYS A 74 4.35 13.82 8.36
C LYS A 74 3.21 14.46 7.58
N ARG A 75 2.87 13.90 6.42
CA ARG A 75 1.75 14.39 5.61
C ARG A 75 0.43 14.36 6.38
N LEU A 76 0.20 13.35 7.21
CA LEU A 76 -1.04 13.14 7.95
C LEU A 76 -1.12 13.91 9.28
N SER A 77 -0.10 14.71 9.61
CA SER A 77 -0.03 15.44 10.89
C SER A 77 -1.11 16.51 11.05
N ASP A 78 -1.52 17.16 9.96
CA ASP A 78 -2.45 18.30 9.94
C ASP A 78 -3.78 17.98 9.23
N ARG A 79 -4.00 16.72 8.84
CA ARG A 79 -5.13 16.31 7.98
C ARG A 79 -5.61 14.90 8.28
N ALA A 80 -6.89 14.66 8.06
CA ALA A 80 -7.49 13.33 8.26
C ALA A 80 -6.98 12.32 7.22
N PHE A 81 -6.97 12.70 5.95
CA PHE A 81 -6.59 11.87 4.80
C PHE A 81 -5.51 12.55 3.94
N VAL A 82 -4.84 11.79 3.06
CA VAL A 82 -3.61 12.26 2.37
C VAL A 82 -3.82 13.50 1.50
N ALA A 83 -5.04 13.69 0.99
CA ALA A 83 -5.47 14.84 0.19
C ALA A 83 -6.56 15.67 0.89
N GLY A 84 -6.60 15.65 2.23
CA GLY A 84 -7.62 16.34 3.03
C GLY A 84 -8.83 15.44 3.28
N GLU A 85 -9.63 15.20 2.22
CA GLU A 85 -10.77 14.27 2.24
C GLU A 85 -10.37 12.86 1.74
N TYR A 86 -11.15 11.84 2.14
CA TYR A 86 -10.90 10.46 1.73
C TYR A 86 -11.03 10.31 0.21
N SER A 87 -9.98 9.80 -0.42
CA SER A 87 -9.87 9.79 -1.88
C SER A 87 -9.27 8.49 -2.41
N ILE A 88 -9.17 8.37 -3.73
CA ILE A 88 -8.45 7.27 -4.36
C ILE A 88 -6.96 7.19 -3.99
N ALA A 89 -6.35 8.28 -3.53
CA ALA A 89 -4.96 8.24 -3.06
C ALA A 89 -4.83 7.43 -1.76
N ASP A 90 -5.80 7.58 -0.85
CA ASP A 90 -5.87 6.78 0.38
C ASP A 90 -6.15 5.31 0.07
N ILE A 91 -7.10 5.04 -0.84
CA ILE A 91 -7.43 3.69 -1.31
C ILE A 91 -6.21 3.00 -1.93
N ALA A 92 -5.40 3.75 -2.67
CA ALA A 92 -4.20 3.21 -3.30
C ALA A 92 -3.09 2.93 -2.28
N ALA A 93 -2.94 3.76 -1.26
CA ALA A 93 -1.86 3.65 -0.28
C ALA A 93 -2.17 2.61 0.81
N TYR A 94 -3.41 2.55 1.31
CA TYR A 94 -3.79 1.74 2.47
C TYR A 94 -3.40 0.25 2.35
N PRO A 95 -3.67 -0.45 1.24
CA PRO A 95 -3.30 -1.86 1.12
C PRO A 95 -1.79 -2.12 1.21
N TRP A 96 -0.95 -1.13 0.91
CA TRP A 96 0.50 -1.23 1.04
C TRP A 96 1.00 -1.01 2.47
N ILE A 97 0.18 -0.42 3.35
CA ILE A 97 0.48 -0.25 4.77
C ILE A 97 -0.01 -1.43 5.61
N VAL A 98 -1.07 -2.13 5.17
CA VAL A 98 -1.63 -3.29 5.91
C VAL A 98 -0.58 -4.32 6.35
N PRO A 99 0.38 -4.77 5.51
CA PRO A 99 1.39 -5.72 5.95
C PRO A 99 2.60 -5.05 6.66
N PHE A 100 2.40 -3.98 7.44
CA PHE A 100 3.48 -3.21 8.08
C PHE A 100 4.42 -4.08 8.94
N GLU A 101 3.90 -5.06 9.67
CA GLU A 101 4.72 -5.98 10.49
C GLU A 101 5.65 -6.82 9.61
N ALA A 102 5.13 -7.34 8.49
CA ALA A 102 5.91 -8.11 7.52
C ALA A 102 6.94 -7.26 6.78
N GLN A 103 6.76 -5.94 6.78
CA GLN A 103 7.70 -4.96 6.26
C GLN A 103 8.76 -4.52 7.28
N GLY A 104 8.72 -5.07 8.50
CA GLY A 104 9.63 -4.71 9.59
C GLY A 104 9.34 -3.33 10.21
N GLN A 105 8.10 -2.86 10.10
CA GLN A 105 7.67 -1.56 10.63
C GLN A 105 6.82 -1.72 11.89
N LYS A 106 6.72 -0.66 12.69
CA LYS A 106 5.80 -0.54 13.82
C LYS A 106 4.96 0.72 13.63
N LEU A 107 3.63 0.61 13.66
CA LEU A 107 2.77 1.78 13.47
C LEU A 107 2.84 2.75 14.65
N GLU A 108 3.26 2.26 15.82
CA GLU A 108 3.49 3.05 17.04
C GLU A 108 4.50 4.18 16.83
N ASP A 109 5.48 3.97 15.96
CA ASP A 109 6.51 4.97 15.61
C ASP A 109 5.94 6.10 14.71
N PHE A 110 4.72 5.93 14.20
CA PHE A 110 4.08 6.82 13.23
C PHE A 110 2.64 7.15 13.67
N PRO A 111 2.44 8.00 14.69
CA PRO A 111 1.13 8.19 15.32
C PRO A 111 0.03 8.70 14.37
N HIS A 112 0.36 9.57 13.42
CA HIS A 112 -0.61 10.09 12.45
C HIS A 112 -0.94 9.07 11.37
N LEU A 113 0.04 8.27 10.96
CA LEU A 113 -0.18 7.14 10.08
C LEU A 113 -1.04 6.07 10.75
N LYS A 114 -0.78 5.74 12.03
CA LYS A 114 -1.58 4.80 12.82
C LYS A 114 -3.04 5.24 12.92
N ARG A 115 -3.28 6.52 13.21
CA ARG A 115 -4.65 7.10 13.22
C ARG A 115 -5.33 6.95 11.87
N TRP A 116 -4.65 7.33 10.78
CA TRP A 116 -5.17 7.21 9.42
C TRP A 116 -5.46 5.74 9.05
N PHE A 117 -4.56 4.83 9.43
CA PHE A 117 -4.70 3.40 9.19
C PHE A 117 -5.97 2.86 9.85
N GLN A 118 -6.16 3.15 11.13
CA GLN A 118 -7.36 2.73 11.87
C GLN A 118 -8.64 3.33 11.27
N ALA A 119 -8.61 4.61 10.92
CA ALA A 119 -9.76 5.28 10.32
C ALA A 119 -10.19 4.67 8.98
N ILE A 120 -9.26 4.10 8.20
CA ILE A 120 -9.58 3.40 6.94
C ILE A 120 -9.98 1.95 7.20
N HIS A 121 -9.31 1.27 8.13
CA HIS A 121 -9.63 -0.09 8.56
C HIS A 121 -11.10 -0.21 8.95
N ASP A 122 -11.59 0.73 9.77
CA ASP A 122 -12.94 0.68 10.33
C ASP A 122 -14.05 1.08 9.33
N ARG A 123 -13.70 1.46 8.10
CA ARG A 123 -14.71 1.81 7.09
C ARG A 123 -15.47 0.55 6.67
N PRO A 124 -16.82 0.56 6.66
CA PRO A 124 -17.60 -0.61 6.24
C PRO A 124 -17.23 -1.14 4.84
N ALA A 125 -16.84 -0.27 3.92
CA ALA A 125 -16.40 -0.68 2.58
C ALA A 125 -15.03 -1.39 2.59
N THR A 126 -14.11 -0.98 3.47
CA THR A 126 -12.81 -1.63 3.66
C THR A 126 -13.02 -3.02 4.25
N VAL A 127 -13.81 -3.13 5.32
CA VAL A 127 -14.14 -4.42 5.96
C VAL A 127 -14.69 -5.40 4.93
N ARG A 128 -15.73 -5.02 4.18
CA ARG A 128 -16.32 -5.87 3.12
C ARG A 128 -15.31 -6.27 2.04
N ALA A 129 -14.39 -5.38 1.67
CA ALA A 129 -13.38 -5.68 0.67
C ALA A 129 -12.39 -6.75 1.17
N TYR A 130 -11.95 -6.66 2.42
CA TYR A 130 -11.03 -7.63 3.02
C TYR A 130 -11.71 -8.98 3.32
N GLU A 131 -12.98 -8.98 3.73
CA GLU A 131 -13.78 -10.21 3.85
C GLU A 131 -13.92 -10.92 2.49
N LYS A 132 -14.21 -10.16 1.43
CA LYS A 132 -14.29 -10.71 0.08
C LYS A 132 -12.95 -11.25 -0.40
N ALA A 133 -11.85 -10.54 -0.12
CA ALA A 133 -10.51 -10.99 -0.44
C ALA A 133 -10.18 -12.31 0.26
N ALA A 134 -10.53 -12.45 1.54
CA ALA A 134 -10.34 -13.69 2.30
C ALA A 134 -11.12 -14.87 1.69
N SER A 135 -12.31 -14.63 1.14
CA SER A 135 -13.08 -15.69 0.43
C SER A 135 -12.47 -16.12 -0.91
N ILE A 136 -11.70 -15.24 -1.56
CA ILE A 136 -11.10 -15.49 -2.89
C ILE A 136 -9.71 -16.12 -2.72
N ASN A 137 -8.92 -15.61 -1.78
CA ASN A 137 -7.58 -16.09 -1.49
C ASN A 137 -7.37 -16.21 0.03
N PRO A 138 -7.82 -17.33 0.64
CA PRO A 138 -7.70 -17.56 2.08
C PRO A 138 -6.24 -17.58 2.56
N ALA A 139 -5.31 -17.93 1.66
CA ALA A 139 -3.88 -18.02 1.97
C ALA A 139 -3.15 -16.65 1.91
N ALA A 140 -3.78 -15.58 1.39
CA ALA A 140 -3.13 -14.28 1.17
C ALA A 140 -2.51 -13.67 2.45
N ASN A 141 -3.11 -13.92 3.60
CA ASN A 141 -2.66 -13.42 4.91
C ASN A 141 -1.87 -14.45 5.73
N THR A 142 -1.59 -15.62 5.16
CA THR A 142 -0.81 -16.64 5.85
C THR A 142 0.69 -16.42 5.61
N ARG A 143 1.53 -16.71 6.62
CA ARG A 143 3.00 -16.80 6.44
C ARG A 143 3.42 -18.05 5.66
N THR A 144 2.46 -18.74 5.02
CA THR A 144 2.72 -19.96 4.25
C THR A 144 3.72 -19.65 3.14
N PRO A 145 4.82 -20.42 3.03
CA PRO A 145 5.74 -20.30 1.91
C PRO A 145 5.00 -20.47 0.59
N LEU A 146 5.40 -19.71 -0.43
CA LEU A 146 4.90 -19.92 -1.79
C LEU A 146 5.22 -21.35 -2.22
N THR A 147 4.23 -22.04 -2.81
CA THR A 147 4.47 -23.33 -3.46
C THR A 147 5.44 -23.15 -4.63
N GLU A 148 6.12 -24.22 -5.03
CA GLU A 148 7.04 -24.16 -6.18
C GLU A 148 6.32 -23.72 -7.46
N GLU A 149 5.08 -24.18 -7.66
CA GLU A 149 4.23 -23.73 -8.76
C GLU A 149 3.95 -22.22 -8.69
N ALA A 150 3.62 -21.70 -7.50
CA ALA A 150 3.39 -20.28 -7.31
C ALA A 150 4.67 -19.45 -7.54
N ARG A 151 5.84 -19.93 -7.10
CA ARG A 151 7.14 -19.30 -7.40
C ARG A 151 7.41 -19.28 -8.90
N ARG A 152 7.18 -20.39 -9.60
CA ARG A 152 7.36 -20.48 -11.05
C ARG A 152 6.46 -19.50 -11.79
N VAL A 153 5.19 -19.42 -11.40
CA VAL A 153 4.24 -18.46 -11.99
C VAL A 153 4.63 -17.01 -11.69
N LEU A 154 5.06 -16.68 -10.47
CA LEU A 154 5.35 -15.30 -10.08
C LEU A 154 6.72 -14.78 -10.55
N PHE A 155 7.74 -15.64 -10.59
CA PHE A 155 9.13 -15.24 -10.83
C PHE A 155 9.76 -15.87 -12.08
N GLY A 156 9.13 -16.90 -12.66
CA GLY A 156 9.62 -17.59 -13.87
C GLY A 156 9.13 -17.01 -15.18
N GLN A 157 8.38 -15.90 -15.16
CA GLN A 157 7.88 -15.26 -16.37
C GLN A 157 8.87 -14.20 -16.89
N THR A 158 9.24 -14.31 -18.16
CA THR A 158 9.90 -13.23 -18.92
C THR A 158 8.95 -12.71 -19.99
N ALA A 159 9.18 -11.49 -20.50
CA ALA A 159 8.48 -11.03 -21.69
C ALA A 159 8.71 -12.06 -22.81
N ARG A 160 7.62 -12.51 -23.43
CA ARG A 160 7.68 -13.32 -24.66
C ARG A 160 7.94 -12.41 -25.85
#